data_AF-A0A0W4ZUY0-F1
#
_entry.id   AF-A0A0W4ZUY0-F1
#
_cell.length_a   1.000
_cell.length_b   1.000
_cell.length_c   1.000
_cell.angle_alpha   90.00
_cell.angle_beta   90.00
_cell.angle_gamma   90.00
#
_symmetry.space_group_name_H-M   'P 1'
#
loop_
_entity.id
_entity.type
_entity.pdbx_description
1 polymer ?
#
loop_
_entity_poly.entity_id
_entity_poly.type
_entity_poly.pdbx_seq_one_letter_code
_entity_poly.pdbx_strand_id
1 'polypeptide(L)'
;MLFRQTSFRLSRFFPLQRHFSLHYNQLGLALIHYKKEDPMIGDYPSNVPFINRQTRTPYDSNYFDVTERRKFGEPLHEQDEILGMFSPDVHSYTTPSKALLHLFTFGFVVATFCSIAYALQPKPVAVPRESLIKKLERPSNVLDDSNAS
;
A
#
# COMPACT_ATOMS: atom_id res chain seq x y z
N MET A 1 -14.92 -62.40 18.98
CA MET A 1 -14.28 -61.48 18.02
C MET A 1 -15.38 -60.66 17.34
N LEU A 2 -15.56 -59.40 17.70
CA LEU A 2 -16.51 -58.46 17.07
C LEU A 2 -15.78 -57.13 16.92
N PHE A 3 -15.29 -56.83 15.71
CA PHE A 3 -14.67 -55.56 15.38
C PHE A 3 -15.65 -54.77 14.53
N ARG A 4 -16.25 -53.73 15.11
CA ARG A 4 -17.18 -52.81 14.45
C ARG A 4 -16.34 -51.70 13.82
N GLN A 5 -16.16 -51.71 12.50
CA GLN A 5 -15.54 -50.62 11.76
C GLN A 5 -16.47 -49.41 11.75
N THR A 6 -16.01 -48.27 12.28
CA THR A 6 -16.63 -46.97 12.11
C THR A 6 -15.90 -46.21 11.01
N SER A 7 -16.54 -46.08 9.85
CA SER A 7 -16.02 -45.28 8.74
C SER A 7 -16.29 -43.80 8.99
N PHE A 8 -15.33 -43.07 9.56
CA PHE A 8 -15.35 -41.60 9.57
C PHE A 8 -14.92 -41.08 8.19
N ARG A 9 -15.88 -40.64 7.38
CA ARG A 9 -15.61 -39.94 6.12
C ARG A 9 -15.51 -38.45 6.42
N LEU A 10 -14.29 -37.90 6.52
CA LEU A 10 -14.08 -36.45 6.56
C LEU A 10 -14.54 -35.84 5.22
N SER A 11 -15.71 -35.22 5.21
CA SER A 11 -16.09 -34.27 4.17
C SER A 11 -15.23 -33.02 4.34
N ARG A 12 -14.20 -32.89 3.51
CA ARG A 12 -13.46 -31.64 3.32
C ARG A 12 -14.38 -30.64 2.61
N PHE A 13 -15.20 -29.92 3.38
CA PHE A 13 -15.83 -28.69 2.92
C PHE A 13 -14.77 -27.58 2.94
N PHE A 14 -13.94 -27.52 1.89
CA PHE A 14 -13.23 -26.29 1.57
C PHE A 14 -14.20 -25.44 0.76
N PRO A 15 -14.73 -24.30 1.27
CA PRO A 15 -15.40 -23.36 0.39
C PRO A 15 -14.33 -22.81 -0.56
N LEU A 16 -14.48 -23.12 -1.85
CA LEU A 16 -13.82 -22.38 -2.92
C LEU A 16 -14.18 -20.91 -2.70
N GLN A 17 -13.20 -20.12 -2.28
CA GLN A 17 -13.35 -18.68 -2.14
C GLN A 17 -13.49 -18.12 -3.56
N ARG A 18 -14.73 -18.11 -4.08
CA ARG A 18 -15.09 -17.36 -5.28
C ARG A 18 -14.83 -15.91 -4.91
N HIS A 19 -13.67 -15.39 -5.32
CA HIS A 19 -13.42 -13.97 -5.32
C HIS A 19 -14.51 -13.35 -6.18
N PHE A 20 -15.52 -12.79 -5.51
CA PHE A 20 -16.53 -11.97 -6.14
C PHE A 20 -15.77 -10.76 -6.70
N SER A 21 -15.42 -10.83 -7.99
CA SER A 21 -14.91 -9.66 -8.70
C SER A 21 -16.08 -8.70 -8.79
N LEU A 22 -16.19 -7.84 -7.78
CA LEU A 22 -17.05 -6.67 -7.87
C LEU A 22 -16.42 -5.78 -8.94
N HIS A 23 -16.86 -5.96 -10.18
CA HIS A 23 -16.70 -4.98 -11.24
C HIS A 23 -17.39 -3.70 -10.77
N TYR A 24 -16.59 -2.76 -10.25
CA TYR A 24 -17.05 -1.45 -9.81
C TYR A 24 -17.26 -0.54 -11.02
N ASN A 25 -18.14 -0.94 -11.94
CA ASN A 25 -18.44 -0.19 -13.15
C ASN A 25 -19.94 0.08 -13.32
N GLN A 26 -20.73 0.11 -12.24
CA GLN A 26 -22.18 0.33 -12.34
C GLN A 26 -22.83 1.18 -11.23
N LEU A 27 -22.07 1.69 -10.25
CA LEU A 27 -22.60 2.68 -9.29
C LEU A 27 -21.83 4.00 -9.42
N GLY A 28 -21.64 4.45 -10.66
CA GLY A 28 -21.56 5.87 -10.93
C GLY A 28 -22.96 6.44 -10.77
N LEU A 29 -23.44 6.58 -9.53
CA LEU A 29 -24.40 7.64 -9.24
C LEU A 29 -23.75 8.88 -9.83
N ALA A 30 -24.38 9.44 -10.86
CA ALA A 30 -24.02 10.72 -11.41
C ALA A 30 -24.19 11.76 -10.30
N LEU A 31 -23.22 11.82 -9.38
CA LEU A 31 -22.90 13.07 -8.75
C LEU A 31 -22.37 13.89 -9.90
N ILE A 32 -23.30 14.58 -10.57
CA ILE A 32 -23.05 15.88 -11.12
C ILE A 32 -22.35 16.60 -9.98
N HIS A 33 -21.02 16.57 -10.00
CA HIS A 33 -20.21 17.37 -9.10
C HIS A 33 -20.70 18.77 -9.41
N TYR A 34 -21.43 19.38 -8.46
CA TYR A 34 -21.90 20.74 -8.62
C TYR A 34 -20.66 21.60 -8.67
N LYS A 35 -20.17 21.80 -9.89
CA LYS A 35 -19.01 22.60 -10.19
C LYS A 35 -19.48 24.03 -10.04
N LYS A 36 -18.96 24.70 -9.01
CA LYS A 36 -19.14 26.13 -8.86
C LYS A 36 -18.49 26.79 -10.08
N GLU A 37 -19.29 27.53 -10.85
CA GLU A 37 -18.82 28.32 -11.99
C GLU A 37 -17.64 29.19 -11.54
N ASP A 38 -16.46 28.96 -12.13
CA ASP A 38 -15.28 29.77 -11.85
C ASP A 38 -15.45 31.12 -12.53
N PRO A 39 -15.50 32.25 -11.78
CA PRO A 39 -15.69 33.57 -12.38
C PRO A 39 -14.57 33.98 -13.36
N MET A 40 -13.43 33.29 -13.37
CA MET A 40 -12.28 33.58 -14.25
C MET A 40 -12.30 32.79 -15.57
N ILE A 41 -13.21 31.83 -15.75
CA ILE A 41 -13.23 30.93 -16.93
C ILE A 41 -13.88 31.56 -18.19
N GLY A 42 -14.68 32.62 -18.03
CA GLY A 42 -15.40 33.27 -19.11
C GLY A 42 -16.49 32.38 -19.73
N ASP A 43 -16.62 32.39 -21.07
CA ASP A 43 -17.64 31.65 -21.83
C ASP A 43 -17.22 30.21 -22.19
N TYR A 44 -16.18 29.67 -21.54
CA TYR A 44 -15.75 28.29 -21.76
C TYR A 44 -16.85 27.31 -21.28
N PRO A 45 -17.08 26.18 -21.97
CA PRO A 45 -18.12 25.23 -21.56
C PRO A 45 -17.87 24.66 -20.15
N SER A 46 -18.69 25.08 -19.19
CA SER A 46 -18.62 24.65 -17.79
C SER A 46 -19.12 23.23 -17.56
N ASN A 47 -19.92 22.69 -18.49
CA ASN A 47 -20.59 21.40 -18.39
C ASN A 47 -19.75 20.20 -18.85
N VAL A 48 -18.43 20.37 -19.02
CA VAL A 48 -17.54 19.27 -19.39
C VAL A 48 -17.35 18.33 -18.18
N PRO A 49 -17.55 17.02 -18.32
CA PRO A 49 -17.42 16.09 -17.20
C PRO A 49 -15.97 15.98 -16.71
N PHE A 50 -15.79 16.01 -15.39
CA PHE A 50 -14.49 15.81 -14.74
C PHE A 50 -14.16 14.29 -14.68
N ILE A 51 -13.65 13.75 -15.77
CA ILE A 51 -13.33 12.32 -15.91
C ILE A 51 -11.91 12.18 -16.45
N ASN A 52 -11.05 11.43 -15.73
CA ASN A 52 -9.69 11.18 -16.16
C ASN A 52 -9.69 10.29 -17.41
N ARG A 53 -8.84 10.59 -18.38
CA ARG A 53 -8.70 9.83 -19.62
C ARG A 53 -8.20 8.40 -19.41
N GLN A 54 -7.52 8.12 -18.30
CA GLN A 54 -7.10 6.77 -17.90
C GLN A 54 -8.28 5.80 -17.75
N THR A 55 -9.46 6.30 -17.36
CA THR A 55 -10.67 5.46 -17.20
C THR A 55 -11.40 5.22 -18.53
N ARG A 56 -11.02 5.90 -19.61
CA ARG A 56 -11.59 5.67 -20.95
C ARG A 56 -11.14 4.31 -21.49
N THR A 57 -11.94 3.70 -22.35
CA THR A 57 -11.61 2.39 -22.94
C THR A 57 -10.35 2.49 -23.80
N PRO A 58 -9.38 1.56 -23.70
CA PRO A 58 -8.15 1.66 -24.48
C PRO A 58 -8.32 1.28 -25.96
N TYR A 59 -9.43 0.65 -26.34
CA TYR A 59 -9.62 0.01 -27.65
C TYR A 59 -10.57 0.75 -28.59
N ASP A 60 -10.93 2.01 -28.32
CA ASP A 60 -11.80 2.77 -29.22
C ASP A 60 -10.99 3.21 -30.45
N SER A 61 -11.42 2.78 -31.63
CA SER A 61 -10.77 3.11 -32.91
C SER A 61 -10.99 4.56 -33.33
N ASN A 62 -11.91 5.29 -32.68
CA ASN A 62 -12.26 6.66 -33.02
C ASN A 62 -11.39 7.69 -32.29
N TYR A 63 -10.37 7.26 -31.55
CA TYR A 63 -9.41 8.19 -30.98
C TYR A 63 -8.56 8.81 -32.08
N PHE A 64 -8.53 10.14 -32.09
CA PHE A 64 -7.61 10.91 -32.91
C PHE A 64 -6.19 10.79 -32.34
N ASP A 65 -6.07 10.91 -31.02
CA ASP A 65 -4.83 10.64 -30.29
C ASP A 65 -5.02 9.40 -29.41
N VAL A 66 -4.37 8.31 -29.81
CA VAL A 66 -4.44 7.01 -29.12
C VAL A 66 -3.72 7.05 -27.78
N THR A 67 -2.61 7.78 -27.66
CA THR A 67 -1.82 7.84 -26.42
C THR A 67 -2.62 8.52 -25.33
N GLU A 68 -3.27 9.62 -25.65
CA GLU A 68 -4.07 10.37 -24.68
C GLU A 68 -5.56 9.95 -24.66
N ARG A 69 -5.97 9.02 -25.53
CA ARG A 69 -7.38 8.58 -25.69
C ARG A 69 -8.33 9.74 -25.96
N ARG A 70 -7.95 10.65 -26.87
CA ARG A 70 -8.69 11.89 -27.22
C ARG A 70 -9.38 11.77 -28.58
N LYS A 71 -10.63 12.22 -28.68
CA LYS A 71 -11.38 12.35 -29.95
C LYS A 71 -11.21 13.75 -30.53
N PHE A 72 -11.26 13.87 -31.86
CA PHE A 72 -11.16 15.18 -32.50
C PHE A 72 -12.44 16.01 -32.24
N GLY A 73 -12.28 17.29 -31.89
CA GLY A 73 -13.40 18.21 -31.65
C GLY A 73 -14.16 18.01 -30.34
N GLU A 74 -13.69 17.13 -29.43
CA GLU A 74 -14.27 17.05 -28.09
C GLU A 74 -13.87 18.26 -27.24
N PRO A 75 -14.79 18.85 -26.44
CA PRO A 75 -14.46 19.94 -25.54
C PRO A 75 -13.53 19.44 -24.44
N LEU A 76 -12.51 20.24 -24.12
CA LEU A 76 -11.51 19.93 -23.10
C LEU A 76 -12.05 20.29 -21.72
N HIS A 77 -11.62 19.60 -20.67
CA HIS A 77 -11.89 20.09 -19.32
C HIS A 77 -10.91 21.22 -18.98
N GLU A 78 -11.29 22.17 -18.12
CA GLU A 78 -10.40 23.28 -17.74
C GLU A 78 -9.10 22.80 -17.09
N GLN A 79 -9.17 21.77 -16.24
CA GLN A 79 -8.00 21.13 -15.62
C GLN A 79 -7.57 19.86 -16.39
N ASP A 80 -7.48 19.95 -17.71
CA ASP A 80 -7.12 18.81 -18.56
C ASP A 80 -5.76 18.19 -18.21
N GLU A 81 -4.82 19.01 -17.76
CA GLU A 81 -3.48 18.60 -17.32
C GLU A 81 -3.49 17.63 -16.14
N ILE A 82 -4.52 17.69 -15.29
CA ILE A 82 -4.72 16.79 -14.14
C ILE A 82 -5.52 15.55 -14.55
N LEU A 83 -6.33 15.66 -15.60
CA LEU A 83 -7.19 14.59 -16.12
C LEU A 83 -6.55 13.82 -17.29
N GLY A 84 -5.34 14.20 -17.69
CA GLY A 84 -4.60 13.60 -18.79
C GLY A 84 -4.10 12.19 -18.50
N MET A 85 -3.63 11.52 -19.54
CA MET A 85 -3.04 10.18 -19.41
C MET A 85 -1.75 10.20 -18.57
N PHE A 86 -0.99 11.28 -18.70
CA PHE A 86 0.29 11.49 -18.00
C PHE A 86 0.14 12.01 -16.57
N SER A 87 -1.09 12.20 -16.11
CA SER A 87 -1.39 12.58 -14.74
C SER A 87 -1.24 11.37 -13.80
N PRO A 88 -1.18 11.58 -12.47
CA PRO A 88 -1.13 10.49 -11.51
C PRO A 88 -2.23 9.45 -11.74
N ASP A 89 -1.87 8.17 -11.62
CA ASP A 89 -2.77 7.06 -11.94
C ASP A 89 -3.99 7.00 -11.02
N VAL A 90 -5.16 6.77 -11.62
CA VAL A 90 -6.43 6.64 -10.89
C VAL A 90 -6.64 5.19 -10.46
N HIS A 91 -6.61 4.96 -9.16
CA HIS A 91 -6.85 3.64 -8.58
C HIS A 91 -8.34 3.42 -8.24
N SER A 92 -8.99 2.45 -8.91
CA SER A 92 -10.43 2.18 -8.77
C SER A 92 -10.80 1.06 -7.79
N TYR A 93 -9.85 0.23 -7.38
CA TYR A 93 -10.15 -0.98 -6.58
C TYR A 93 -10.34 -0.71 -5.09
N THR A 94 -9.65 0.30 -4.55
CA THR A 94 -9.67 0.61 -3.12
C THR A 94 -9.88 2.09 -2.88
N THR A 95 -10.61 2.45 -1.83
CA THR A 95 -10.77 3.85 -1.45
C THR A 95 -9.48 4.38 -0.81
N PRO A 96 -9.12 5.66 -1.01
CA PRO A 96 -7.88 6.23 -0.45
C PRO A 96 -7.74 6.02 1.06
N SER A 97 -8.84 6.15 1.81
CA SER A 97 -8.86 5.94 3.26
C SER A 97 -8.50 4.49 3.65
N LYS A 98 -8.98 3.50 2.89
CA LYS A 98 -8.64 2.09 3.12
C LYS A 98 -7.19 1.82 2.76
N ALA A 99 -6.70 2.36 1.64
CA ALA A 99 -5.30 2.20 1.23
C ALA A 99 -4.34 2.75 2.30
N LEU A 100 -4.61 3.94 2.83
CA LEU A 100 -3.83 4.53 3.92
C LEU A 100 -3.90 3.66 5.19
N LEU A 101 -5.09 3.18 5.56
CA LEU A 101 -5.23 2.28 6.70
C LEU A 101 -4.36 1.03 6.53
N HIS A 102 -4.38 0.38 5.37
CA HIS A 102 -3.54 -0.79 5.10
C HIS A 102 -2.05 -0.47 5.20
N LEU A 103 -1.61 0.67 4.66
CA LEU A 103 -0.21 1.11 4.75
C LEU A 103 0.23 1.31 6.20
N PHE A 104 -0.56 2.04 6.99
CA PHE A 104 -0.25 2.32 8.39
C PHE A 104 -0.31 1.08 9.26
N THR A 105 -1.31 0.23 9.07
CA THR A 105 -1.44 -1.02 9.84
C THR A 105 -0.28 -1.96 9.56
N PHE A 106 0.12 -2.11 8.29
CA PHE A 106 1.29 -2.89 7.93
C PHE A 106 2.57 -2.33 8.57
N GLY A 107 2.83 -1.03 8.40
CA GLY A 107 4.01 -0.38 8.99
C GLY A 107 4.04 -0.49 10.51
N PHE A 108 2.89 -0.33 11.16
CA PHE A 108 2.75 -0.44 12.61
C PHE A 108 3.04 -1.86 13.11
N VAL A 109 2.50 -2.89 12.47
CA VAL A 109 2.76 -4.29 12.85
C VAL A 109 4.24 -4.64 12.71
N VAL A 110 4.88 -4.23 11.62
CA VAL A 110 6.32 -4.48 11.41
C VAL A 110 7.16 -3.73 12.45
N ALA A 111 6.89 -2.44 12.66
CA ALA A 111 7.64 -1.62 13.61
C ALA A 111 7.49 -2.13 15.06
N THR A 112 6.28 -2.51 15.46
CA THR A 112 6.02 -3.08 16.80
C THR A 112 6.72 -4.41 16.98
N PHE A 113 6.67 -5.30 15.98
CA PHE A 113 7.37 -6.58 16.03
C PHE A 113 8.89 -6.40 16.15
N CYS A 114 9.50 -5.54 15.33
CA CYS A 114 10.93 -5.25 15.41
C CYS A 114 11.32 -4.62 16.75
N SER A 115 10.49 -3.72 17.28
CA SER A 115 10.73 -3.06 18.57
C SER A 115 10.72 -4.07 19.72
N ILE A 116 9.74 -5.00 19.71
CA ILE A 116 9.66 -6.07 20.71
C ILE A 116 10.85 -7.02 20.58
N ALA A 117 11.19 -7.44 19.36
CA ALA A 117 12.33 -8.32 19.12
C ALA A 117 13.65 -7.69 19.62
N TYR A 118 13.85 -6.39 19.39
CA TYR A 118 15.00 -5.65 19.89
C TYR A 118 15.01 -5.56 21.42
N ALA A 119 13.85 -5.28 22.04
CA ALA A 119 13.74 -5.17 23.49
C ALA A 119 13.99 -6.50 24.22
N LEU A 120 13.61 -7.62 23.60
CA LEU A 120 13.76 -8.97 24.16
C LEU A 120 15.12 -9.61 23.85
N GLN A 121 15.99 -8.94 23.08
CA GLN A 121 17.28 -9.49 22.70
C GLN A 121 18.18 -9.67 23.94
N PRO A 122 18.72 -10.88 24.18
CA PRO A 122 19.64 -11.09 25.28
C PRO A 122 20.92 -10.29 25.05
N LYS A 123 21.50 -9.78 26.15
CA LYS A 123 22.80 -9.12 26.09
C LYS A 123 23.84 -10.12 25.54
N PRO A 124 24.74 -9.67 24.65
CA PRO A 124 25.79 -10.54 24.15
C PRO A 124 26.62 -11.06 25.33
N VAL A 125 26.93 -12.37 25.30
CA VAL A 125 27.78 -13.02 26.31
C VAL A 125 29.22 -12.49 26.24
N ALA A 126 29.62 -12.00 25.07
CA ALA A 126 30.95 -11.48 24.84
C ALA A 126 31.15 -10.11 25.49
N VAL A 127 32.26 -10.00 26.22
CA VAL A 127 32.75 -8.74 26.78
C VAL A 127 33.17 -7.81 25.63
N PRO A 128 32.83 -6.50 25.69
CA PRO A 128 33.17 -5.56 24.64
C PRO A 128 34.69 -5.42 24.50
N ARG A 129 35.17 -5.37 23.25
CA ARG A 129 36.60 -5.41 22.89
C ARG A 129 37.43 -4.34 23.59
N GLU A 130 36.87 -3.14 23.70
CA GLU A 130 37.49 -1.98 24.35
C GLU A 130 37.86 -2.21 25.82
N SER A 131 37.09 -3.01 26.55
CA SER A 131 37.44 -3.38 27.94
C SER A 131 38.64 -4.32 28.03
N LEU A 132 38.87 -5.17 27.00
CA LEU A 132 40.04 -6.03 26.91
C LEU A 132 41.30 -5.20 26.60
N ILE A 133 41.19 -4.23 25.69
CA ILE A 133 42.29 -3.32 25.34
C ILE A 133 42.75 -2.54 26.58
N LYS A 134 41.81 -1.96 27.33
CA LYS A 134 42.13 -1.24 28.59
C LYS A 134 42.80 -2.13 29.64
N LYS A 135 42.50 -3.45 29.65
CA LYS A 135 43.16 -4.42 30.53
C LYS A 135 44.60 -4.69 30.12
N LEU A 136 44.91 -4.62 28.82
CA LEU A 136 46.27 -4.81 28.27
C LEU A 136 47.15 -3.57 28.42
N GLU A 137 46.54 -2.37 28.41
CA GLU A 137 47.27 -1.11 28.63
C GLU A 137 47.65 -0.88 30.10
N ARG A 138 47.02 -1.60 31.04
CA ARG A 138 47.36 -1.50 32.46
C ARG A 138 48.74 -2.14 32.71
N PRO A 139 49.65 -1.49 33.45
CA PRO A 139 50.97 -2.04 33.72
C PRO A 139 50.86 -3.27 34.62
N SER A 140 51.65 -4.31 34.31
CA SER A 140 51.51 -5.68 34.82
C SER A 140 51.67 -5.83 36.33
N ASN A 141 52.32 -4.87 36.97
CA ASN A 141 52.61 -4.78 38.41
C ASN A 141 51.40 -4.42 39.29
N VAL A 142 50.25 -4.06 38.70
CA VAL A 142 49.01 -3.75 39.44
C VAL A 142 48.08 -4.97 39.55
N LEU A 143 48.41 -6.09 38.89
CA LEU A 143 47.54 -7.27 38.82
C LEU A 143 47.61 -8.16 40.08
N ASP A 144 48.73 -8.17 40.79
CA ASP A 144 48.95 -9.06 41.95
C ASP A 144 48.09 -8.69 43.18
N ASP A 145 47.72 -7.42 43.33
CA ASP A 145 47.02 -6.92 44.52
C ASP A 145 45.51 -7.20 44.50
N SER A 146 44.94 -7.61 43.37
CA SER A 146 43.49 -7.62 43.12
C SER A 146 42.80 -8.99 43.18
N ASN A 147 43.56 -10.09 43.27
CA ASN A 147 43.04 -11.46 43.43
C ASN A 147 43.17 -11.99 44.88
N ALA A 148 43.53 -11.14 45.84
CA ALA A 148 43.83 -11.52 47.22
C ALA A 148 42.66 -11.35 48.23
N SER A 149 41.44 -11.12 47.75
CA SER A 149 40.23 -10.93 48.58
C SER A 149 39.00 -11.50 47.89
#